data_AF-A0A9P7UZQ6-F1
#
_entry.id   AF-A0A9P7UZQ6-F1
#
_cell.length_a   1.000
_cell.length_b   1.000
_cell.length_c   1.000
_cell.angle_alpha   90.00
_cell.angle_beta   90.00
_cell.angle_gamma   90.00
#
_symmetry.space_group_name_H-M   'P 1'
#
loop_
_entity.id
_entity.type
_entity.pdbx_description
1 polymer ?
#
loop_
_entity_poly.entity_id
_entity_poly.type
_entity_poly.pdbx_seq_one_letter_code
_entity_poly.pdbx_strand_id
1 'polypeptide(L)'
;MTDRERELSQLKRNFSMASLSTSDHLSESNYTTDSSSIGTMVGPGSLAGKAIYRLGKITLKGVEQVAIYRRLSAISFYFPHDHRDSSNVNGIEQMYLDLLELSRPGMYSNGIRFQALGMIMAQIGTRNTKYLLNALTRFPSIELGHLVADIIPHFDPVSLTSMSHADVVKDPILKAYVESLSVRVENSFVPFIDFLSQIVTLDEDRRDVVLANGVLDMMLGLYVTDFQDVLAPRDFPRSTMKSSLLGACNSLFMGVLLKGSGLELISKHGLSILWPFHPALEFLADTERRRFKRGRYWDVMSRDYVQWRVRTIQNMMFDFSCVFDVDTFLDTVIDCLTFVMSPDEEISYRGLRCLYTAIGRDNVPFSVATAVHSYLSKGEGFDVASMLKSVAKVLLGLLSPTPRVVESFTFDNDPSDLIPDVLATFINFFASLARRSEKYHKLITETGIIRIGRETLTILENAKLENEEPTAIAGLMCYSRKDLELYSSTYKTTADQPYQVHVVRWDLIVLEKWAPGRKLLLCPPGRWAKGGPVYGTISNHRQEFQLGH
;
A
#
# COMPACT_ATOMS: atom_id res chain seq x y z
N MET A 1 -5.09 0.54 -29.66
CA MET A 1 -5.36 0.67 -28.22
C MET A 1 -5.88 -0.67 -27.73
N THR A 2 -5.13 -1.36 -26.88
CA THR A 2 -5.50 -2.68 -26.36
C THR A 2 -6.66 -2.56 -25.36
N ASP A 3 -7.43 -3.62 -25.13
CA ASP A 3 -8.51 -3.59 -24.13
C ASP A 3 -7.97 -3.27 -22.72
N ARG A 4 -6.74 -3.68 -22.43
CA ARG A 4 -5.99 -3.29 -21.21
C ARG A 4 -5.81 -1.78 -21.09
N GLU A 5 -5.44 -1.09 -22.17
CA GLU A 5 -5.27 0.38 -22.16
C GLU A 5 -6.60 1.11 -21.95
N ARG A 6 -7.71 0.58 -22.47
CA ARG A 6 -9.05 1.12 -22.22
C ARG A 6 -9.47 0.97 -20.77
N GLU A 7 -9.27 -0.22 -20.21
CA GLU A 7 -9.57 -0.50 -18.80
C GLU A 7 -8.72 0.36 -17.86
N LEU A 8 -7.41 0.48 -18.11
CA LEU A 8 -6.52 1.35 -17.33
C LEU A 8 -6.91 2.82 -17.45
N SER A 9 -7.34 3.28 -18.64
CA SER A 9 -7.82 4.65 -18.83
C SER A 9 -9.12 4.90 -18.07
N GLN A 10 -10.03 3.93 -18.04
CA GLN A 10 -11.28 4.01 -17.28
C GLN A 10 -11.00 3.99 -15.77
N LEU A 11 -10.08 3.14 -15.31
CA LEU A 11 -9.64 3.11 -13.92
C LEU A 11 -9.03 4.45 -13.52
N LYS A 12 -8.07 4.98 -14.29
CA LYS A 12 -7.47 6.30 -14.02
C LYS A 12 -8.51 7.41 -13.97
N ARG A 13 -9.54 7.38 -14.82
CA ARG A 13 -10.66 8.32 -14.73
C ARG A 13 -11.48 8.13 -13.47
N ASN A 14 -11.78 6.90 -13.07
CA ASN A 14 -12.54 6.62 -11.84
C ASN A 14 -11.75 7.03 -10.59
N PHE A 15 -10.45 6.76 -10.56
CA PHE A 15 -9.53 7.24 -9.53
C PHE A 15 -9.46 8.75 -9.48
N SER A 16 -9.28 9.38 -10.65
CA SER A 16 -9.28 10.82 -10.76
C SER A 16 -10.63 11.38 -10.31
N MET A 17 -11.76 10.75 -10.62
CA MET A 17 -13.09 11.22 -10.19
C MET A 17 -13.33 11.02 -8.69
N ALA A 18 -12.86 9.92 -8.09
CA ALA A 18 -12.88 9.70 -6.65
C ALA A 18 -11.96 10.70 -5.90
N SER A 19 -10.85 11.10 -6.52
CA SER A 19 -9.95 12.14 -5.99
C SER A 19 -10.32 13.57 -6.42
N LEU A 20 -11.28 13.78 -7.33
CA LEU A 20 -11.66 15.09 -7.88
C LEU A 20 -12.81 15.76 -7.13
N SER A 21 -13.26 15.23 -5.99
CA SER A 21 -14.27 15.90 -5.15
C SER A 21 -13.77 17.19 -4.48
N THR A 22 -12.48 17.52 -4.60
CA THR A 22 -11.89 18.80 -4.18
C THR A 22 -11.00 19.41 -5.28
N SER A 23 -11.40 19.28 -6.55
CA SER A 23 -10.76 20.10 -7.59
C SER A 23 -11.05 21.58 -7.29
N ASP A 24 -9.99 22.31 -6.94
CA ASP A 24 -9.86 23.76 -6.97
C ASP A 24 -10.06 24.31 -8.40
N HIS A 25 -11.22 24.03 -9.00
CA HIS A 25 -11.85 25.01 -9.87
C HIS A 25 -12.45 26.09 -8.96
N LEU A 26 -11.56 26.83 -8.29
CA LEU A 26 -11.73 28.25 -8.03
C LEU A 26 -11.77 28.95 -9.40
N SER A 27 -12.81 28.67 -10.17
CA SER A 27 -13.43 29.75 -10.90
C SER A 27 -13.84 30.70 -9.81
N GLU A 28 -13.09 31.79 -9.69
CA GLU A 28 -13.54 33.04 -9.13
C GLU A 28 -14.75 33.47 -9.99
N SER A 29 -15.87 32.74 -9.82
CA SER A 29 -17.17 33.12 -10.31
C SER A 29 -17.54 34.29 -9.42
N ASN A 30 -17.01 35.44 -9.80
CA ASN A 30 -17.77 36.67 -9.75
C ASN A 30 -19.14 36.32 -10.31
N TYR A 31 -20.06 35.94 -9.42
CA TYR A 31 -21.48 36.07 -9.64
C TYR A 31 -21.79 37.57 -9.71
N THR A 32 -21.22 38.25 -10.70
CA THR A 32 -21.95 39.20 -11.50
C THR A 32 -23.04 38.38 -12.14
N THR A 33 -24.20 38.36 -11.48
CA THR A 33 -25.46 38.24 -12.18
C THR A 33 -25.38 39.27 -13.30
N ASP A 34 -24.99 38.82 -14.50
CA ASP A 34 -25.26 39.53 -15.73
C ASP A 34 -26.78 39.49 -15.85
N SER A 35 -27.41 40.40 -15.12
CA SER A 35 -28.79 40.78 -15.34
C SER A 35 -28.84 41.20 -16.80
N SER A 36 -29.48 40.36 -17.61
CA SER A 36 -30.30 40.71 -18.76
C SER A 36 -29.85 41.96 -19.52
N SER A 37 -29.47 41.78 -20.77
CA SER A 37 -29.40 42.81 -21.80
C SER A 37 -30.74 43.56 -21.91
N ILE A 38 -31.02 44.49 -21.00
CA ILE A 38 -31.98 45.56 -21.19
C ILE A 38 -31.12 46.72 -21.63
N GLY A 39 -31.14 47.00 -22.94
CA GLY A 39 -30.47 48.14 -23.54
C GLY A 39 -30.82 49.41 -22.76
N THR A 40 -29.94 49.78 -21.83
CA THR A 40 -30.14 50.93 -20.95
C THR A 40 -29.43 52.09 -21.63
N MET A 41 -30.23 53.05 -22.12
CA MET A 41 -29.72 54.34 -22.57
C MET A 41 -28.74 54.89 -21.53
N VAL A 42 -27.54 55.25 -21.99
CA VAL A 42 -26.48 55.85 -21.19
C VAL A 42 -26.87 57.29 -20.86
N GLY A 43 -27.76 57.46 -19.88
CA GLY A 43 -28.04 58.77 -19.30
C GLY A 43 -26.95 59.16 -18.28
N PRO A 44 -26.68 60.47 -18.06
CA PRO A 44 -25.67 60.96 -17.11
C PRO A 44 -25.89 60.50 -15.65
N GLY A 45 -27.07 59.97 -15.30
CA GLY A 45 -27.34 59.36 -13.99
C GLY A 45 -26.99 57.87 -13.85
N SER A 46 -26.67 57.17 -14.95
CA SER A 46 -26.44 55.71 -14.95
C SER A 46 -25.15 55.30 -14.22
N LEU A 47 -24.11 56.14 -14.26
CA LEU A 47 -22.85 55.90 -13.55
C LEU A 47 -23.03 56.06 -12.03
N ALA A 48 -23.74 57.11 -11.60
CA ALA A 48 -24.05 57.35 -10.19
C ALA A 48 -24.94 56.24 -9.62
N GLY A 49 -25.96 55.79 -10.36
CA GLY A 49 -26.80 54.67 -9.97
C GLY A 49 -26.01 53.35 -9.81
N LYS A 50 -25.09 53.05 -10.73
CA LYS A 50 -24.19 51.88 -10.62
C LYS A 50 -23.25 51.99 -9.42
N ALA A 51 -22.72 53.17 -9.12
CA ALA A 51 -21.86 53.39 -7.96
C ALA A 51 -22.61 53.20 -6.64
N ILE A 52 -23.81 53.77 -6.50
CA ILE A 52 -24.66 53.60 -5.31
C ILE A 52 -25.07 52.14 -5.13
N TYR A 53 -25.47 51.45 -6.21
CA TYR A 53 -25.79 50.02 -6.16
C TYR A 53 -24.60 49.17 -5.70
N ARG A 54 -23.40 49.43 -6.23
CA ARG A 54 -22.17 48.73 -5.82
C ARG A 54 -21.83 49.00 -4.36
N LEU A 55 -21.93 50.25 -3.91
CA LEU A 55 -21.73 50.62 -2.51
C LEU A 55 -22.73 49.90 -1.60
N GLY A 56 -24.02 49.91 -1.94
CA GLY A 56 -25.06 49.19 -1.19
C GLY A 56 -24.78 47.70 -1.10
N LYS A 57 -24.36 47.05 -2.20
CA LYS A 57 -23.98 45.63 -2.21
C LYS A 57 -22.76 45.34 -1.31
N ILE A 58 -21.77 46.23 -1.27
CA ILE A 58 -20.60 46.09 -0.40
C ILE A 58 -20.99 46.30 1.07
N THR A 59 -21.79 47.32 1.36
CA THR A 59 -22.26 47.59 2.73
C THR A 59 -23.10 46.44 3.27
N LEU A 60 -24.02 45.88 2.49
CA LEU A 60 -24.83 44.72 2.89
C LEU A 60 -23.94 43.51 3.20
N LYS A 61 -22.98 43.18 2.32
CA LYS A 61 -22.00 42.12 2.57
C LYS A 61 -21.16 42.37 3.83
N GLY A 62 -20.78 43.62 4.10
CA GLY A 62 -20.03 44.00 5.29
C GLY A 62 -20.83 43.78 6.57
N VAL A 63 -22.12 44.18 6.59
CA VAL A 63 -23.00 43.98 7.75
C VAL A 63 -23.25 42.50 8.01
N GLU A 64 -23.52 41.72 6.96
CA GLU A 64 -23.69 40.26 7.06
C GLU A 64 -22.42 39.59 7.62
N GLN A 65 -21.25 39.98 7.13
CA GLN A 65 -19.97 39.44 7.59
C GLN A 65 -19.73 39.75 9.08
N VAL A 66 -20.03 40.97 9.55
CA VAL A 66 -19.93 41.34 10.97
C VAL A 66 -20.90 40.52 11.83
N ALA A 67 -22.15 40.34 11.37
CA ALA A 67 -23.12 39.52 12.09
C ALA A 67 -22.67 38.05 12.21
N ILE A 68 -22.10 37.49 11.14
CA ILE A 68 -21.56 36.13 11.12
C ILE A 68 -20.37 35.99 12.08
N TYR A 69 -19.40 36.92 12.05
CA TYR A 69 -18.27 36.89 12.99
C TYR A 69 -18.71 37.03 14.44
N ARG A 70 -19.71 37.87 14.72
CA ARG A 70 -20.28 37.99 16.07
C ARG A 70 -20.92 36.69 16.51
N ARG A 71 -21.70 36.02 15.64
CA ARG A 71 -22.30 34.71 15.91
C ARG A 71 -21.23 33.67 16.20
N LEU A 72 -20.22 33.57 15.35
CA LEU A 72 -19.11 32.62 15.50
C LEU A 72 -18.28 32.88 16.76
N SER A 73 -18.03 34.14 17.10
CA SER A 73 -17.34 34.53 18.33
C SER A 73 -18.14 34.20 19.59
N ALA A 74 -19.47 34.33 19.54
CA ALA A 74 -20.33 33.92 20.64
C ALA A 74 -20.31 32.39 20.81
N ILE A 75 -20.31 31.64 19.72
CA ILE A 75 -20.18 30.18 19.74
C ILE A 75 -18.80 29.78 20.30
N SER A 76 -17.71 30.39 19.83
CA SER A 76 -16.34 30.01 20.23
C SER A 76 -16.07 30.15 21.73
N PHE A 77 -16.83 30.98 22.44
CA PHE A 77 -16.72 31.09 23.90
C PHE A 77 -17.10 29.79 24.63
N TYR A 78 -17.94 28.95 24.02
CA TYR A 78 -18.45 27.70 24.59
C TYR A 78 -17.75 26.45 24.03
N PHE A 79 -16.69 26.60 23.25
CA PHE A 79 -16.01 25.48 22.58
C PHE A 79 -14.50 25.50 22.86
N PRO A 80 -13.87 24.34 23.12
CA PRO A 80 -14.49 23.04 23.36
C PRO A 80 -15.25 23.01 24.70
N HIS A 81 -16.29 22.17 24.80
CA HIS A 81 -17.04 21.95 26.05
C HIS A 81 -16.99 20.48 26.45
N ASP A 82 -17.12 20.21 27.74
CA ASP A 82 -17.30 18.86 28.27
C ASP A 82 -18.78 18.47 28.29
N HIS A 83 -19.06 17.17 28.21
CA HIS A 83 -20.41 16.63 28.37
C HIS A 83 -21.06 17.04 29.68
N ARG A 84 -20.28 17.17 30.75
CA ARG A 84 -20.77 17.58 32.08
C ARG A 84 -21.28 19.02 32.06
N ASP A 85 -20.53 19.91 31.43
CA ASP A 85 -20.84 21.35 31.39
C ASP A 85 -21.91 21.69 30.35
N SER A 86 -22.07 20.85 29.33
CA SER A 86 -23.01 21.07 28.23
C SER A 86 -24.47 21.23 28.66
N SER A 87 -24.86 20.61 29.77
CA SER A 87 -26.23 20.71 30.32
C SER A 87 -26.59 22.13 30.77
N ASN A 88 -25.58 22.97 31.03
CA ASN A 88 -25.76 24.36 31.46
C ASN A 88 -25.68 25.37 30.30
N VAL A 89 -25.31 24.92 29.10
CA VAL A 89 -25.17 25.79 27.92
C VAL A 89 -26.49 25.84 27.17
N ASN A 90 -27.26 26.90 27.44
CA ASN A 90 -28.51 27.15 26.72
C ASN A 90 -28.26 27.32 25.23
N GLY A 91 -28.97 26.53 24.41
CA GLY A 91 -28.90 26.63 22.95
C GLY A 91 -27.73 25.91 22.29
N ILE A 92 -27.04 24.99 22.99
CA ILE A 92 -25.89 24.25 22.45
C ILE A 92 -26.20 23.51 21.13
N GLU A 93 -27.40 22.96 20.98
CA GLU A 93 -27.82 22.30 19.74
C GLU A 93 -27.89 23.27 18.55
N GLN A 94 -28.38 24.49 18.79
CA GLN A 94 -28.43 25.53 17.76
C GLN A 94 -27.01 25.98 17.38
N MET A 95 -26.08 26.04 18.34
CA MET A 95 -24.68 26.35 18.04
C MET A 95 -24.07 25.31 17.09
N TYR A 96 -24.35 24.01 17.28
CA TYR A 96 -23.88 22.99 16.33
C TYR A 96 -24.52 23.11 14.95
N LEU A 97 -25.81 23.42 14.86
CA LEU A 97 -26.45 23.70 13.56
C LEU A 97 -25.82 24.90 12.86
N ASP A 98 -25.55 25.97 13.62
CA ASP A 98 -24.87 27.16 13.10
C ASP A 98 -23.43 26.82 12.65
N LEU A 99 -22.70 25.98 13.39
CA LEU A 99 -21.35 25.53 12.99
C LEU A 99 -21.38 24.70 11.69
N LEU A 100 -22.35 23.81 11.54
CA LEU A 100 -22.54 23.01 10.32
C LEU A 100 -22.98 23.88 9.13
N GLU A 101 -23.77 24.93 9.37
CA GLU A 101 -24.08 25.93 8.35
C GLU A 101 -22.81 26.68 7.93
N LEU A 102 -22.07 27.22 8.91
CA LEU A 102 -20.87 28.04 8.70
C LEU A 102 -19.69 27.27 8.08
N SER A 103 -19.68 25.94 8.14
CA SER A 103 -18.65 25.12 7.49
C SER A 103 -18.88 24.89 5.99
N ARG A 104 -20.07 25.19 5.47
CA ARG A 104 -20.44 24.90 4.06
C ARG A 104 -19.48 25.52 3.05
N PRO A 105 -18.92 24.73 2.12
CA PRO A 105 -18.03 25.23 1.08
C PRO A 105 -18.74 26.24 0.16
N GLY A 106 -18.02 27.30 -0.23
CA GLY A 106 -18.51 28.34 -1.15
C GLY A 106 -19.53 29.33 -0.58
N MET A 107 -20.13 29.06 0.59
CA MET A 107 -21.10 29.98 1.21
C MET A 107 -20.45 31.05 2.10
N TYR A 108 -19.37 30.69 2.79
CA TYR A 108 -18.66 31.56 3.73
C TYR A 108 -17.18 31.68 3.35
N SER A 109 -16.51 32.73 3.86
CA SER A 109 -15.06 32.87 3.65
C SER A 109 -14.30 31.71 4.31
N ASN A 110 -13.15 31.35 3.73
CA ASN A 110 -12.33 30.24 4.27
C ASN A 110 -11.95 30.45 5.75
N GLY A 111 -11.75 31.70 6.19
CA GLY A 111 -11.49 31.99 7.61
C GLY A 111 -12.65 31.61 8.53
N ILE A 112 -13.89 31.93 8.15
CA ILE A 112 -15.10 31.56 8.92
C ILE A 112 -15.28 30.04 8.90
N ARG A 113 -15.14 29.43 7.72
CA ARG A 113 -15.27 27.98 7.53
C ARG A 113 -14.27 27.20 8.36
N PHE A 114 -12.99 27.54 8.27
CA PHE A 114 -11.92 26.84 8.99
C PHE A 114 -12.03 27.03 10.50
N GLN A 115 -12.51 28.18 10.96
CA GLN A 115 -12.78 28.37 12.39
C GLN A 115 -13.98 27.52 12.86
N ALA A 116 -15.05 27.42 12.07
CA ALA A 116 -16.19 26.54 12.36
C ALA A 116 -15.80 25.06 12.35
N LEU A 117 -15.09 24.61 11.31
CA LEU A 117 -14.55 23.26 11.19
C LEU A 117 -13.55 22.94 12.31
N GLY A 118 -12.68 23.89 12.66
CA GLY A 118 -11.74 23.72 13.78
C GLY A 118 -12.47 23.45 15.11
N MET A 119 -13.57 24.13 15.38
CA MET A 119 -14.40 23.85 16.57
C MET A 119 -15.09 22.49 16.50
N ILE A 120 -15.59 22.09 15.32
CA ILE A 120 -16.16 20.75 15.11
C ILE A 120 -15.10 19.67 15.34
N MET A 121 -13.91 19.83 14.75
CA MET A 121 -12.81 18.89 14.89
C MET A 121 -12.28 18.82 16.31
N ALA A 122 -12.21 19.94 17.03
CA ALA A 122 -11.85 19.94 18.45
C ALA A 122 -12.81 19.10 19.30
N GLN A 123 -14.11 19.13 18.98
CA GLN A 123 -15.11 18.29 19.66
C GLN A 123 -15.00 16.81 19.29
N ILE A 124 -14.61 16.51 18.05
CA ILE A 124 -14.34 15.13 17.64
C ILE A 124 -13.09 14.60 18.35
N GLY A 125 -12.02 15.39 18.45
CA GLY A 125 -10.79 15.00 19.15
C GLY A 125 -11.00 14.75 20.65
N THR A 126 -11.88 15.50 21.31
CA THR A 126 -12.29 15.24 22.71
C THR A 126 -13.33 14.12 22.86
N ARG A 127 -13.84 13.56 21.75
CA ARG A 127 -14.95 12.59 21.69
C ARG A 127 -16.29 13.10 22.25
N ASN A 128 -16.45 14.41 22.42
CA ASN A 128 -17.68 15.01 22.92
C ASN A 128 -18.67 15.30 21.78
N THR A 129 -19.06 14.25 21.05
CA THR A 129 -19.77 14.38 19.75
C THR A 129 -21.29 14.24 19.84
N LYS A 130 -21.87 14.00 21.03
CA LYS A 130 -23.32 13.74 21.21
C LYS A 130 -24.21 14.79 20.53
N TYR A 131 -24.00 16.08 20.81
CA TYR A 131 -24.82 17.16 20.24
C TYR A 131 -24.53 17.39 18.75
N LEU A 132 -23.29 17.17 18.31
CA LEU A 132 -22.92 17.20 16.91
C LEU A 132 -23.68 16.11 16.13
N LEU A 133 -23.70 14.87 16.64
CA LEU A 133 -24.44 13.77 16.04
C LEU A 133 -25.94 14.07 15.98
N ASN A 134 -26.52 14.65 17.05
CA ASN A 134 -27.91 15.09 17.02
C ASN A 134 -28.17 16.14 15.93
N ALA A 135 -27.30 17.14 15.82
CA ALA A 135 -27.40 18.17 14.76
C ALA A 135 -27.28 17.54 13.36
N LEU A 136 -26.39 16.56 13.18
CA LEU A 136 -26.23 15.83 11.91
C LEU A 136 -27.48 15.04 11.50
N THR A 137 -28.31 14.55 12.43
CA THR A 137 -29.60 13.92 12.08
C THR A 137 -30.60 14.88 11.42
N ARG A 138 -30.42 16.19 11.62
CA ARG A 138 -31.22 17.26 11.01
C ARG A 138 -30.53 17.89 9.81
N PHE A 139 -29.23 17.63 9.64
CA PHE A 139 -28.43 18.17 8.55
C PHE A 139 -28.73 17.43 7.23
N PRO A 140 -28.93 18.13 6.10
CA PRO A 140 -29.22 17.49 4.82
C PRO A 140 -28.11 16.52 4.38
N SER A 141 -28.47 15.34 3.89
CA SER A 141 -27.51 14.29 3.52
C SER A 141 -26.51 14.75 2.44
N ILE A 142 -26.96 15.55 1.47
CA ILE A 142 -26.08 16.11 0.44
C ILE A 142 -25.01 17.01 1.08
N GLU A 143 -25.39 17.83 2.06
CA GLU A 143 -24.45 18.72 2.74
C GLU A 143 -23.52 17.94 3.68
N LEU A 144 -24.00 16.86 4.30
CA LEU A 144 -23.14 15.92 5.02
C LEU A 144 -22.08 15.33 4.08
N GLY A 145 -22.45 14.98 2.85
CA GLY A 145 -21.51 14.49 1.84
C GLY A 145 -20.41 15.50 1.56
N HIS A 146 -20.78 16.76 1.32
CA HIS A 146 -19.82 17.84 1.14
C HIS A 146 -18.93 18.08 2.36
N LEU A 147 -19.50 18.02 3.57
CA LEU A 147 -18.75 18.15 4.82
C LEU A 147 -17.71 17.04 4.98
N VAL A 148 -18.09 15.79 4.71
CA VAL A 148 -17.20 14.63 4.80
C VAL A 148 -16.11 14.72 3.73
N ALA A 149 -16.48 15.03 2.48
CA ALA A 149 -15.52 15.19 1.38
C ALA A 149 -14.52 16.34 1.61
N ASP A 150 -14.90 17.37 2.37
CA ASP A 150 -14.05 18.48 2.76
C ASP A 150 -13.11 18.09 3.93
N ILE A 151 -13.59 17.32 4.92
CA ILE A 151 -12.80 16.92 6.09
C ILE A 151 -11.81 15.79 5.79
N ILE A 152 -12.24 14.74 5.07
CA ILE A 152 -11.46 13.51 4.88
C ILE A 152 -10.05 13.75 4.30
N PRO A 153 -9.85 14.62 3.29
CA PRO A 153 -8.52 14.87 2.73
C PRO A 153 -7.49 15.38 3.75
N HIS A 154 -7.92 16.11 4.80
CA HIS A 154 -7.04 16.53 5.88
C HIS A 154 -6.49 15.35 6.67
N PHE A 155 -7.21 14.23 6.69
CA PHE A 155 -6.88 13.01 7.42
C PHE A 155 -6.32 11.90 6.53
N ASP A 156 -5.91 12.18 5.29
CA ASP A 156 -5.26 11.19 4.43
C ASP A 156 -3.90 10.75 5.03
N PRO A 157 -3.78 9.51 5.54
CA PRO A 157 -2.56 9.07 6.19
C PRO A 157 -1.37 9.08 5.24
N VAL A 158 -1.60 8.82 3.95
CA VAL A 158 -0.50 8.77 2.97
C VAL A 158 0.08 10.17 2.77
N SER A 159 -0.77 11.18 2.57
CA SER A 159 -0.35 12.58 2.46
C SER A 159 0.34 13.10 3.73
N LEU A 160 -0.21 12.80 4.90
CA LEU A 160 0.30 13.28 6.19
C LEU A 160 1.69 12.75 6.54
N THR A 161 2.03 11.53 6.12
CA THR A 161 3.36 10.96 6.40
C THR A 161 4.52 11.71 5.73
N SER A 162 4.23 12.39 4.61
CA SER A 162 5.20 13.17 3.85
C SER A 162 5.36 14.58 4.45
N MET A 163 4.45 14.99 5.33
CA MET A 163 4.47 16.31 5.95
C MET A 163 5.37 16.33 7.19
N SER A 164 6.04 17.46 7.43
CA SER A 164 6.65 17.68 8.73
C SER A 164 5.56 17.97 9.77
N HIS A 165 5.82 17.69 11.05
CA HIS A 165 4.87 18.05 12.12
C HIS A 165 4.60 19.57 12.15
N ALA A 166 5.57 20.39 11.74
CA ALA A 166 5.36 21.82 11.61
C ALA A 166 4.38 22.17 10.49
N ASP A 167 4.33 21.38 9.41
CA ASP A 167 3.36 21.56 8.32
C ASP A 167 1.96 21.08 8.70
N VAL A 168 1.85 19.98 9.46
CA VAL A 168 0.56 19.52 10.03
C VAL A 168 -0.08 20.62 10.88
N VAL A 169 0.72 21.32 11.68
CA VAL A 169 0.24 22.43 12.54
C VAL A 169 -0.14 23.70 11.74
N LYS A 170 0.28 23.83 10.48
CA LYS A 170 -0.15 24.96 9.62
C LYS A 170 -1.60 24.81 9.16
N ASP A 171 -2.10 23.59 9.11
CA ASP A 171 -3.50 23.33 8.81
C ASP A 171 -4.36 23.67 10.04
N PRO A 172 -5.24 24.69 9.96
CA PRO A 172 -6.04 25.11 11.11
C PRO A 172 -7.02 24.03 11.60
N ILE A 173 -7.47 23.14 10.72
CA ILE A 173 -8.43 22.08 11.03
C ILE A 173 -7.70 20.97 11.79
N LEU A 174 -6.57 20.49 11.26
CA LEU A 174 -5.75 19.48 11.94
C LEU A 174 -5.15 20.00 13.24
N LYS A 175 -4.70 21.26 13.26
CA LYS A 175 -4.21 21.89 14.48
C LYS A 175 -5.27 21.85 15.59
N ALA A 176 -6.49 22.29 15.30
CA ALA A 176 -7.57 22.30 16.29
C ALA A 176 -7.91 20.88 16.76
N TYR A 177 -7.89 19.90 15.85
CA TYR A 177 -8.06 18.49 16.18
C TYR A 177 -6.96 17.99 17.13
N VAL A 178 -5.69 18.12 16.73
CA VAL A 178 -4.54 17.60 17.48
C VAL A 178 -4.40 18.26 18.85
N GLU A 179 -4.61 19.58 18.95
CA GLU A 179 -4.58 20.33 20.22
C GLU A 179 -5.69 19.89 21.18
N SER A 180 -6.78 19.30 20.67
CA SER A 180 -7.91 18.82 21.48
C SER A 180 -7.79 17.36 21.92
N LEU A 181 -6.83 16.61 21.36
CA LEU A 181 -6.64 15.19 21.70
C LEU A 181 -6.24 15.06 23.17
N SER A 182 -6.84 14.08 23.86
CA SER A 182 -6.39 13.74 25.21
C SER A 182 -5.00 13.10 25.15
N VAL A 183 -4.14 13.46 26.11
CA VAL A 183 -2.79 12.87 26.29
C VAL A 183 -2.83 11.33 26.43
N ARG A 184 -3.98 10.76 26.78
CA ARG A 184 -4.17 9.31 26.97
C ARG A 184 -4.64 8.57 25.72
N VAL A 185 -4.87 9.26 24.60
CA VAL A 185 -5.32 8.60 23.37
C VAL A 185 -4.16 7.79 22.80
N GLU A 186 -4.37 6.48 22.64
CA GLU A 186 -3.36 5.56 22.11
C GLU A 186 -3.03 5.81 20.64
N ASN A 187 -4.02 6.27 19.85
CA ASN A 187 -3.83 6.62 18.45
C ASN A 187 -4.75 7.78 18.05
N SER A 188 -4.15 8.83 17.48
CA SER A 188 -4.77 10.10 17.13
C SER A 188 -5.95 9.99 16.17
N PHE A 189 -6.05 8.94 15.35
CA PHE A 189 -7.16 8.75 14.42
C PHE A 189 -8.40 8.14 15.07
N VAL A 190 -8.26 7.47 16.23
CA VAL A 190 -9.36 6.72 16.84
C VAL A 190 -10.58 7.60 17.12
N PRO A 191 -10.46 8.80 17.73
CA PRO A 191 -11.63 9.68 17.94
C PRO A 191 -12.39 10.00 16.64
N PHE A 192 -11.66 10.23 15.55
CA PHE A 192 -12.25 10.53 14.25
C PHE A 192 -12.95 9.30 13.63
N ILE A 193 -12.32 8.12 13.68
CA ILE A 193 -12.93 6.86 13.21
C ILE A 193 -14.17 6.50 14.05
N ASP A 194 -14.10 6.65 15.36
CA ASP A 194 -15.24 6.41 16.26
C ASP A 194 -16.41 7.35 15.94
N PHE A 195 -16.12 8.60 15.58
CA PHE A 195 -17.14 9.55 15.14
C PHE A 195 -17.78 9.14 13.81
N LEU A 196 -16.98 8.76 12.81
CA LEU A 196 -17.51 8.24 11.53
C LEU A 196 -18.36 6.99 11.71
N SER A 197 -17.92 6.09 12.60
CA SER A 197 -18.68 4.89 12.99
C SER A 197 -20.04 5.27 13.56
N GLN A 198 -20.09 6.25 14.46
CA GLN A 198 -21.35 6.75 15.00
C GLN A 198 -22.27 7.34 13.93
N ILE A 199 -21.75 8.09 12.95
CA ILE A 199 -22.57 8.62 11.85
C ILE A 199 -23.18 7.49 11.02
N VAL A 200 -22.37 6.48 10.66
CA VAL A 200 -22.84 5.29 9.92
C VAL A 200 -23.95 4.55 10.66
N THR A 201 -23.96 4.61 12.00
CA THR A 201 -25.01 3.98 12.80
C THR A 201 -26.32 4.78 12.89
N LEU A 202 -26.38 6.04 12.45
CA LEU A 202 -27.59 6.86 12.53
C LEU A 202 -28.72 6.33 11.63
N ASP A 203 -28.53 6.34 10.31
CA ASP A 203 -29.49 5.86 9.33
C ASP A 203 -28.79 5.44 8.02
N GLU A 204 -29.54 4.81 7.12
CA GLU A 204 -28.99 4.24 5.88
C GLU A 204 -28.51 5.30 4.88
N ASP A 205 -29.23 6.40 4.73
CA ASP A 205 -28.90 7.46 3.77
C ASP A 205 -27.60 8.18 4.18
N ARG A 206 -27.46 8.50 5.47
CA ARG A 206 -26.22 9.09 6.00
C ARG A 206 -25.02 8.17 5.90
N ARG A 207 -25.19 6.87 6.18
CA ARG A 207 -24.13 5.89 5.95
C ARG A 207 -23.69 5.92 4.49
N ASP A 208 -24.64 5.82 3.56
CA ASP A 208 -24.34 5.68 2.14
C ASP A 208 -23.60 6.92 1.63
N VAL A 209 -24.02 8.12 2.08
CA VAL A 209 -23.32 9.37 1.86
C VAL A 209 -21.89 9.34 2.43
N VAL A 210 -21.71 8.99 3.70
CA VAL A 210 -20.39 9.00 4.34
C VAL A 210 -19.42 8.05 3.65
N LEU A 211 -19.87 6.86 3.27
CA LEU A 211 -19.05 5.88 2.56
C LEU A 211 -18.70 6.33 1.15
N ALA A 212 -19.63 6.98 0.44
CA ALA A 212 -19.41 7.48 -0.91
C ALA A 212 -18.49 8.72 -0.98
N ASN A 213 -18.24 9.40 0.14
CA ASN A 213 -17.48 10.65 0.20
C ASN A 213 -16.09 10.50 0.84
N GLY A 214 -15.39 9.41 0.55
CA GLY A 214 -13.94 9.27 0.82
C GLY A 214 -13.55 8.49 2.07
N VAL A 215 -14.50 8.04 2.91
CA VAL A 215 -14.17 7.23 4.09
C VAL A 215 -13.49 5.92 3.69
N LEU A 216 -13.94 5.28 2.61
CA LEU A 216 -13.37 4.03 2.12
C LEU A 216 -11.92 4.22 1.64
N ASP A 217 -11.62 5.36 1.00
CA ASP A 217 -10.28 5.76 0.57
C ASP A 217 -9.37 6.02 1.76
N MET A 218 -9.85 6.75 2.77
CA MET A 218 -9.10 6.97 4.01
C MET A 218 -8.79 5.65 4.72
N MET A 219 -9.75 4.72 4.79
CA MET A 219 -9.52 3.39 5.36
C MET A 219 -8.46 2.60 4.59
N LEU A 220 -8.42 2.70 3.25
CA LEU A 220 -7.31 2.14 2.47
C LEU A 220 -5.99 2.83 2.86
N GLY A 221 -5.97 4.17 2.97
CA GLY A 221 -4.80 4.92 3.39
C GLY A 221 -4.26 4.44 4.73
N LEU A 222 -5.14 4.25 5.73
CA LEU A 222 -4.78 3.72 7.05
C LEU A 222 -4.20 2.30 6.96
N TYR A 223 -4.80 1.44 6.14
CA TYR A 223 -4.27 0.10 5.90
C TYR A 223 -2.89 0.13 5.22
N VAL A 224 -2.73 0.96 4.19
CA VAL A 224 -1.49 1.09 3.41
C VAL A 224 -0.35 1.63 4.28
N THR A 225 -0.64 2.48 5.26
CA THR A 225 0.34 2.97 6.24
C THR A 225 0.52 2.06 7.47
N ASP A 226 -0.07 0.85 7.46
CA ASP A 226 0.01 -0.11 8.58
C ASP A 226 -0.54 0.45 9.89
N PHE A 227 -1.61 1.26 9.78
CA PHE A 227 -2.28 1.94 10.90
C PHE A 227 -1.30 2.77 11.75
N GLN A 228 -0.26 3.33 11.11
CA GLN A 228 0.69 4.21 11.78
C GLN A 228 0.01 5.51 12.20
N ASP A 229 0.29 5.92 13.44
CA ASP A 229 -0.13 7.22 13.93
C ASP A 229 0.81 8.31 13.41
N VAL A 230 0.34 9.06 12.42
CA VAL A 230 1.12 10.11 11.74
C VAL A 230 0.93 11.49 12.39
N LEU A 231 -0.09 11.65 13.24
CA LEU A 231 -0.34 12.90 13.97
C LEU A 231 0.25 12.86 15.38
N ALA A 232 0.60 11.68 15.91
CA ALA A 232 1.29 11.56 17.19
C ALA A 232 2.68 12.22 17.15
N PRO A 233 3.12 12.86 18.25
CA PRO A 233 4.49 13.30 18.40
C PRO A 233 5.46 12.12 18.19
N ARG A 234 6.60 12.37 17.52
CA ARG A 234 7.57 11.34 17.12
C ARG A 234 8.17 10.55 18.29
N ASP A 235 8.03 11.04 19.52
CA ASP A 235 8.64 10.47 20.72
C ASP A 235 7.87 9.27 21.30
N PHE A 236 6.68 8.94 20.78
CA PHE A 236 5.89 7.83 21.28
C PHE A 236 6.26 6.48 20.63
N PRO A 237 6.29 5.37 21.41
CA PRO A 237 6.57 4.04 20.88
C PRO A 237 5.47 3.58 19.91
N ARG A 238 5.86 3.32 18.65
CA ARG A 238 4.94 3.03 17.53
C ARG A 238 4.21 1.69 17.61
N SER A 239 4.66 0.74 18.43
CA SER A 239 4.15 -0.65 18.40
C SER A 239 2.79 -0.83 19.07
N THR A 240 2.47 -0.05 20.11
CA THR A 240 1.20 -0.19 20.86
C THR A 240 0.02 0.54 20.22
N MET A 241 0.27 1.41 19.24
CA MET A 241 -0.76 2.32 18.68
C MET A 241 -1.59 1.71 17.55
N LYS A 242 -1.16 0.56 16.99
CA LYS A 242 -1.83 -0.06 15.83
C LYS A 242 -3.12 -0.77 16.19
N SER A 243 -3.15 -1.43 17.35
CA SER A 243 -4.26 -2.31 17.75
C SER A 243 -5.56 -1.54 18.01
N SER A 244 -5.50 -0.37 18.65
CA SER A 244 -6.68 0.45 18.93
C SER A 244 -7.28 1.05 17.67
N LEU A 245 -6.45 1.56 16.76
CA LEU A 245 -6.93 2.08 15.47
C LEU A 245 -7.50 0.97 14.58
N LEU A 246 -6.85 -0.19 14.51
CA LEU A 246 -7.41 -1.35 13.82
C LEU A 246 -8.76 -1.77 14.42
N GLY A 247 -8.87 -1.79 15.75
CA GLY A 247 -10.13 -2.07 16.45
C GLY A 247 -11.24 -1.08 16.10
N ALA A 248 -10.93 0.21 16.03
CA ALA A 248 -11.87 1.25 15.61
C ALA A 248 -12.31 1.09 14.15
N CYS A 249 -11.37 0.79 13.25
CA CYS A 249 -11.67 0.52 11.84
C CYS A 249 -12.56 -0.73 11.68
N ASN A 250 -12.30 -1.79 12.44
CA ASN A 250 -13.13 -2.98 12.44
C ASN A 250 -14.53 -2.69 12.99
N SER A 251 -14.66 -1.87 14.02
CA SER A 251 -15.95 -1.41 14.55
C SER A 251 -16.75 -0.65 13.49
N LEU A 252 -16.11 0.29 12.79
CA LEU A 252 -16.71 1.01 11.65
C LEU A 252 -17.18 0.03 10.56
N PHE A 253 -16.33 -0.93 10.17
CA PHE A 253 -16.70 -1.95 9.19
C PHE A 253 -17.91 -2.77 9.63
N MET A 254 -17.93 -3.25 10.87
CA MET A 254 -19.06 -4.00 11.39
C MET A 254 -20.34 -3.15 11.39
N GLY A 255 -20.25 -1.87 11.75
CA GLY A 255 -21.37 -0.93 11.67
C GLY A 255 -21.92 -0.76 10.26
N VAL A 256 -21.04 -0.69 9.26
CA VAL A 256 -21.42 -0.63 7.83
C VAL A 256 -22.13 -1.92 7.40
N LEU A 257 -21.58 -3.07 7.78
CA LEU A 257 -22.02 -4.38 7.30
C LEU A 257 -23.31 -4.90 7.95
N LEU A 258 -23.57 -4.50 9.19
CA LEU A 258 -24.79 -4.91 9.92
C LEU A 258 -26.08 -4.34 9.31
N LYS A 259 -25.98 -3.35 8.43
CA LYS A 259 -27.13 -2.70 7.80
C LYS A 259 -27.03 -2.86 6.27
N GLY A 260 -28.14 -3.15 5.60
CA GLY A 260 -28.21 -3.82 4.30
C GLY A 260 -27.32 -3.30 3.15
N SER A 261 -27.44 -2.04 2.74
CA SER A 261 -26.75 -1.54 1.52
C SER A 261 -25.23 -1.30 1.67
N GLY A 262 -24.70 -1.32 2.91
CA GLY A 262 -23.28 -1.03 3.16
C GLY A 262 -22.35 -2.03 2.45
N LEU A 263 -22.77 -3.29 2.39
CA LEU A 263 -22.11 -4.35 1.65
C LEU A 263 -21.98 -4.02 0.15
N GLU A 264 -23.08 -3.64 -0.47
CA GLU A 264 -23.14 -3.34 -1.89
C GLU A 264 -22.24 -2.15 -2.22
N LEU A 265 -22.25 -1.12 -1.38
CA LEU A 265 -21.38 0.06 -1.52
C LEU A 265 -19.90 -0.28 -1.44
N ILE A 266 -19.48 -1.06 -0.43
CA ILE A 266 -18.09 -1.51 -0.33
C ILE A 266 -17.71 -2.30 -1.58
N SER A 267 -18.54 -3.24 -2.04
CA SER A 267 -18.23 -4.07 -3.21
C SER A 267 -18.14 -3.28 -4.52
N LYS A 268 -18.92 -2.18 -4.64
CA LYS A 268 -18.89 -1.26 -5.78
C LYS A 268 -17.73 -0.27 -5.70
N HIS A 269 -17.17 -0.07 -4.51
CA HIS A 269 -16.03 0.83 -4.34
C HIS A 269 -14.83 0.31 -5.11
N GLY A 270 -14.26 1.14 -5.98
CA GLY A 270 -13.13 0.74 -6.84
C GLY A 270 -11.95 0.20 -6.04
N LEU A 271 -11.73 0.70 -4.81
CA LEU A 271 -10.56 0.35 -3.99
C LEU A 271 -10.76 -0.86 -3.08
N SER A 272 -11.97 -1.41 -3.01
CA SER A 272 -12.27 -2.60 -2.20
C SER A 272 -11.39 -3.80 -2.56
N ILE A 273 -10.88 -3.82 -3.79
CA ILE A 273 -9.97 -4.82 -4.31
C ILE A 273 -8.56 -4.77 -3.72
N LEU A 274 -8.16 -3.60 -3.23
CA LEU A 274 -6.87 -3.36 -2.59
C LEU A 274 -6.91 -3.56 -1.07
N TRP A 275 -8.09 -3.74 -0.51
CA TRP A 275 -8.23 -4.06 0.90
C TRP A 275 -7.70 -5.47 1.20
N PRO A 276 -7.12 -5.68 2.39
CA PRO A 276 -6.73 -7.00 2.82
C PRO A 276 -7.95 -7.91 2.85
N PHE A 277 -7.71 -9.22 2.78
CA PHE A 277 -8.73 -10.15 3.21
C PHE A 277 -9.08 -9.86 4.68
N HIS A 278 -10.36 -9.58 4.94
CA HIS A 278 -10.87 -9.37 6.28
C HIS A 278 -12.03 -10.36 6.46
N PRO A 279 -12.16 -11.06 7.60
CA PRO A 279 -13.26 -12.02 7.79
C PRO A 279 -14.63 -11.39 7.60
N ALA A 280 -14.80 -10.14 8.05
CA ALA A 280 -16.04 -9.41 7.81
C ALA A 280 -16.28 -9.03 6.33
N LEU A 281 -15.28 -9.18 5.45
CA LEU A 281 -15.36 -8.93 4.00
C LEU A 281 -15.23 -10.22 3.16
N GLU A 282 -15.33 -11.39 3.80
CA GLU A 282 -15.17 -12.71 3.18
C GLU A 282 -16.13 -12.95 1.99
N PHE A 283 -17.25 -12.22 1.94
CA PHE A 283 -18.26 -12.28 0.89
C PHE A 283 -17.83 -11.67 -0.46
N LEU A 284 -16.63 -11.08 -0.60
CA LEU A 284 -16.04 -10.78 -1.90
C LEU A 284 -15.63 -12.10 -2.56
N ALA A 285 -16.63 -12.94 -2.85
CA ALA A 285 -16.62 -14.38 -3.06
C ALA A 285 -15.80 -14.88 -4.26
N ASP A 286 -15.17 -13.96 -4.98
CA ASP A 286 -14.23 -14.27 -6.03
C ASP A 286 -12.85 -13.75 -5.63
N THR A 287 -12.30 -14.34 -4.56
CA THR A 287 -10.97 -14.03 -4.05
C THR A 287 -9.91 -14.14 -5.14
N GLU A 288 -10.12 -15.04 -6.10
CA GLU A 288 -9.24 -15.26 -7.25
C GLU A 288 -9.28 -14.11 -8.25
N ARG A 289 -10.47 -13.70 -8.70
CA ARG A 289 -10.61 -12.55 -9.59
C ARG A 289 -10.21 -11.25 -8.91
N ARG A 290 -10.47 -11.12 -7.61
CA ARG A 290 -10.01 -9.99 -6.79
C ARG A 290 -8.48 -9.89 -6.86
N ARG A 291 -7.77 -10.98 -6.55
CA ARG A 291 -6.30 -11.08 -6.60
C ARG A 291 -5.73 -10.71 -7.96
N PHE A 292 -6.35 -11.18 -9.04
CA PHE A 292 -5.89 -10.88 -10.39
C PHE A 292 -6.00 -9.39 -10.73
N LYS A 293 -7.14 -8.78 -10.42
CA LYS A 293 -7.36 -7.36 -10.69
C LYS A 293 -6.54 -6.47 -9.73
N ARG A 294 -6.25 -6.93 -8.51
CA ARG A 294 -5.46 -6.19 -7.50
C ARG A 294 -4.17 -5.61 -8.06
N GLY A 295 -3.39 -6.40 -8.80
CA GLY A 295 -2.16 -5.92 -9.44
C GLY A 295 -2.40 -4.74 -10.40
N ARG A 296 -3.47 -4.79 -11.19
CA ARG A 296 -3.83 -3.70 -12.13
C ARG A 296 -4.24 -2.41 -11.40
N TYR A 297 -4.79 -2.53 -10.21
CA TYR A 297 -5.14 -1.36 -9.40
C TYR A 297 -3.90 -0.70 -8.82
N TRP A 298 -2.89 -1.47 -8.40
CA TRP A 298 -1.60 -0.89 -8.01
C TRP A 298 -0.90 -0.19 -9.18
N ASP A 299 -1.02 -0.69 -10.41
CA ASP A 299 -0.45 -0.05 -11.62
C ASP A 299 -1.00 1.37 -11.86
N VAL A 300 -2.19 1.69 -11.36
CA VAL A 300 -2.83 3.02 -11.51
C VAL A 300 -2.78 3.87 -10.24
N MET A 301 -2.30 3.31 -9.13
CA MET A 301 -2.15 4.04 -7.88
C MET A 301 -1.05 5.09 -7.96
N SER A 302 -1.15 6.11 -7.11
CA SER A 302 -0.06 7.07 -6.98
C SER A 302 1.20 6.39 -6.45
N ARG A 303 2.35 6.95 -6.83
CA ARG A 303 3.66 6.48 -6.38
C ARG A 303 3.76 6.40 -4.86
N ASP A 304 3.18 7.38 -4.15
CA ASP A 304 3.24 7.47 -2.69
C ASP A 304 2.49 6.31 -2.03
N TYR A 305 1.31 5.95 -2.52
CA TYR A 305 0.55 4.78 -2.03
C TYR A 305 1.35 3.48 -2.22
N VAL A 306 1.99 3.33 -3.38
CA VAL A 306 2.82 2.14 -3.67
C VAL A 306 4.05 2.08 -2.77
N GLN A 307 4.76 3.20 -2.59
CA GLN A 307 5.92 3.28 -1.71
C GLN A 307 5.56 2.96 -0.25
N TRP A 308 4.43 3.49 0.24
CA TRP A 308 3.93 3.14 1.56
C TRP A 308 3.56 1.68 1.68
N ARG A 309 2.87 1.13 0.68
CA ARG A 309 2.51 -0.29 0.70
C ARG A 309 3.74 -1.19 0.74
N VAL A 310 4.75 -0.90 -0.07
CA VAL A 310 6.05 -1.59 -0.06
C VAL A 310 6.68 -1.54 1.33
N ARG A 311 6.75 -0.36 1.96
CA ARG A 311 7.30 -0.19 3.30
C ARG A 311 6.52 -0.97 4.37
N THR A 312 5.20 -0.96 4.27
CA THR A 312 4.31 -1.71 5.18
C THR A 312 4.52 -3.21 5.03
N ILE A 313 4.55 -3.72 3.80
CA ILE A 313 4.86 -5.13 3.55
C ILE A 313 6.22 -5.49 4.14
N GLN A 314 7.22 -4.63 3.94
CA GLN A 314 8.53 -4.85 4.49
C GLN A 314 8.48 -4.98 6.03
N ASN A 315 7.83 -4.05 6.73
CA ASN A 315 7.67 -4.10 8.18
C ASN A 315 6.94 -5.39 8.61
N MET A 316 5.86 -5.76 7.92
CA MET A 316 5.12 -7.00 8.16
C MET A 316 6.03 -8.23 7.98
N MET A 317 6.90 -8.23 6.96
CA MET A 317 7.80 -9.34 6.66
C MET A 317 9.00 -9.45 7.60
N PHE A 318 9.40 -8.35 8.26
CA PHE A 318 10.44 -8.38 9.30
C PHE A 318 9.90 -8.73 10.69
N ASP A 319 8.60 -8.57 10.95
CA ASP A 319 8.02 -8.93 12.25
C ASP A 319 7.75 -10.45 12.37
N PHE A 320 8.79 -11.22 12.70
CA PHE A 320 8.71 -12.69 12.83
C PHE A 320 7.77 -13.18 13.94
N SER A 321 7.26 -12.27 14.79
CA SER A 321 6.25 -12.60 15.79
C SER A 321 4.83 -12.62 15.22
N CYS A 322 4.62 -11.95 14.09
CA CYS A 322 3.32 -11.86 13.43
C CYS A 322 3.00 -13.15 12.67
N VAL A 323 1.83 -13.73 12.95
CA VAL A 323 1.28 -14.86 12.21
C VAL A 323 0.30 -14.31 11.17
N PHE A 324 0.57 -14.56 9.89
CA PHE A 324 -0.29 -14.13 8.79
C PHE A 324 -1.31 -15.22 8.49
N ASP A 325 -2.55 -14.81 8.27
CA ASP A 325 -3.48 -15.67 7.56
C ASP A 325 -3.00 -15.86 6.11
N VAL A 326 -3.40 -16.99 5.51
CA VAL A 326 -2.94 -17.39 4.18
C VAL A 326 -3.33 -16.35 3.12
N ASP A 327 -4.49 -15.71 3.25
CA ASP A 327 -5.01 -14.78 2.26
C ASP A 327 -4.27 -13.43 2.30
N THR A 328 -3.96 -12.91 3.48
CA THR A 328 -3.11 -11.73 3.66
C THR A 328 -1.69 -11.97 3.16
N PHE A 329 -1.14 -13.16 3.42
CA PHE A 329 0.18 -13.52 2.88
C PHE A 329 0.16 -13.59 1.35
N LEU A 330 -0.88 -14.20 0.77
CA LEU A 330 -1.09 -14.28 -0.68
C LEU A 330 -1.22 -12.89 -1.33
N ASP A 331 -2.05 -12.02 -0.77
CA ASP A 331 -2.22 -10.65 -1.27
C ASP A 331 -0.88 -9.89 -1.23
N THR A 332 -0.09 -10.10 -0.18
CA THR A 332 1.22 -9.48 -0.03
C THR A 332 2.21 -9.98 -1.08
N VAL A 333 2.25 -11.29 -1.37
CA VAL A 333 3.10 -11.84 -2.45
C VAL A 333 2.69 -11.26 -3.81
N ILE A 334 1.39 -11.12 -4.07
CA ILE A 334 0.87 -10.54 -5.32
C ILE A 334 1.26 -9.07 -5.45
N ASP A 335 1.16 -8.30 -4.35
CA ASP A 335 1.62 -6.92 -4.30
C ASP A 335 3.11 -6.83 -4.65
N CYS A 336 3.96 -7.64 -4.00
CA CYS A 336 5.40 -7.67 -4.29
C CYS A 336 5.70 -8.01 -5.76
N LEU A 337 5.04 -9.03 -6.33
CA LEU A 337 5.23 -9.39 -7.73
C LEU A 337 4.82 -8.26 -8.67
N THR A 338 3.73 -7.56 -8.35
CA THR A 338 3.27 -6.39 -9.10
C THR A 338 4.30 -5.26 -9.02
N PHE A 339 4.83 -4.98 -7.83
CA PHE A 339 5.81 -3.92 -7.62
C PHE A 339 7.14 -4.20 -8.33
N VAL A 340 7.59 -5.46 -8.41
CA VAL A 340 8.77 -5.86 -9.20
C VAL A 340 8.59 -5.57 -10.69
N MET A 341 7.35 -5.51 -11.19
CA MET A 341 7.04 -5.17 -12.57
C MET A 341 6.90 -3.67 -12.81
N SER A 342 7.05 -2.83 -11.78
CA SER A 342 6.95 -1.38 -11.89
C SER A 342 8.00 -0.82 -12.87
N PRO A 343 7.68 0.22 -13.66
CA PRO A 343 8.69 0.96 -14.40
C PRO A 343 9.59 1.80 -13.48
N ASP A 344 9.14 2.10 -12.25
CA ASP A 344 9.95 2.77 -11.24
C ASP A 344 10.95 1.77 -10.66
N GLU A 345 12.23 2.06 -10.87
CA GLU A 345 13.36 1.24 -10.44
C GLU A 345 13.41 1.06 -8.93
N GLU A 346 13.13 2.12 -8.16
CA GLU A 346 13.15 2.07 -6.70
C GLU A 346 12.05 1.12 -6.18
N ILE A 347 10.82 1.28 -6.69
CA ILE A 347 9.69 0.41 -6.34
C ILE A 347 9.99 -1.05 -6.72
N SER A 348 10.62 -1.26 -7.87
CA SER A 348 10.97 -2.60 -8.36
C SER A 348 11.96 -3.32 -7.44
N TYR A 349 13.04 -2.65 -7.03
CA TYR A 349 14.03 -3.23 -6.12
C TYR A 349 13.46 -3.45 -4.72
N ARG A 350 12.71 -2.50 -4.18
CA ARG A 350 12.06 -2.68 -2.87
C ARG A 350 10.99 -3.77 -2.89
N GLY A 351 10.24 -3.90 -3.99
CA GLY A 351 9.30 -4.99 -4.22
C GLY A 351 10.00 -6.35 -4.26
N LEU A 352 11.15 -6.44 -4.94
CA LEU A 352 11.97 -7.66 -4.99
C LEU A 352 12.48 -8.05 -3.61
N ARG A 353 12.91 -7.06 -2.83
CA ARG A 353 13.33 -7.27 -1.45
C ARG A 353 12.20 -7.82 -0.58
N CYS A 354 11.02 -7.22 -0.66
CA CYS A 354 9.86 -7.70 0.10
C CYS A 354 9.51 -9.15 -0.28
N LEU A 355 9.62 -9.49 -1.57
CA LEU A 355 9.43 -10.86 -2.05
C LEU A 355 10.50 -11.81 -1.51
N TYR A 356 11.77 -11.40 -1.48
CA TYR A 356 12.86 -12.17 -0.88
C TYR A 356 12.56 -12.51 0.59
N THR A 357 12.20 -11.51 1.39
CA THR A 357 11.87 -11.72 2.81
C THR A 357 10.65 -12.63 2.98
N ALA A 358 9.65 -12.51 2.10
CA ALA A 358 8.50 -13.42 2.10
C ALA A 358 8.89 -14.87 1.77
N ILE A 359 9.84 -15.09 0.84
CA ILE A 359 10.35 -16.44 0.48
C ILE A 359 11.11 -17.06 1.65
N GLY A 360 11.94 -16.28 2.36
CA GLY A 360 12.74 -16.75 3.49
C GLY A 360 11.95 -17.06 4.77
N ARG A 361 10.63 -16.84 4.78
CA ARG A 361 9.78 -17.19 5.93
C ARG A 361 9.35 -18.65 5.89
N ASP A 362 10.18 -19.49 6.53
CA ASP A 362 9.96 -20.93 6.65
C ASP A 362 8.74 -21.32 7.51
N ASN A 363 8.21 -20.40 8.34
CA ASN A 363 7.15 -20.68 9.31
C ASN A 363 5.72 -20.56 8.76
N VAL A 364 5.54 -20.22 7.49
CA VAL A 364 4.19 -20.13 6.91
C VAL A 364 3.79 -21.51 6.39
N PRO A 365 2.61 -22.06 6.78
CA PRO A 365 2.14 -23.37 6.30
C PRO A 365 1.95 -23.45 4.77
N PHE A 366 2.07 -22.31 4.10
CA PHE A 366 1.87 -22.13 2.68
C PHE A 366 3.12 -21.54 2.03
N SER A 367 3.86 -22.37 1.27
CA SER A 367 5.07 -21.91 0.58
C SER A 367 4.74 -20.79 -0.43
N VAL A 368 5.59 -19.77 -0.53
CA VAL A 368 5.49 -18.73 -1.59
C VAL A 368 5.43 -19.35 -2.98
N ALA A 369 6.09 -20.49 -3.22
CA ALA A 369 5.98 -21.21 -4.48
C ALA A 369 4.55 -21.65 -4.80
N THR A 370 3.76 -22.06 -3.80
CA THR A 370 2.33 -22.37 -3.98
C THR A 370 1.50 -21.11 -4.23
N ALA A 371 1.83 -19.99 -3.57
CA ALA A 371 1.20 -18.69 -3.81
C ALA A 371 1.35 -18.24 -5.25
N VAL A 372 2.60 -18.20 -5.70
CA VAL A 372 2.97 -17.83 -7.05
C VAL A 372 2.34 -18.83 -8.03
N HIS A 373 2.42 -20.13 -7.78
CA HIS A 373 1.77 -21.12 -8.63
C HIS A 373 0.25 -20.90 -8.77
N SER A 374 -0.45 -20.64 -7.66
CA SER A 374 -1.89 -20.39 -7.68
C SER A 374 -2.23 -19.11 -8.44
N TYR A 375 -1.43 -18.06 -8.28
CA TYR A 375 -1.60 -16.81 -9.01
C TYR A 375 -1.36 -16.98 -10.52
N LEU A 376 -0.31 -17.69 -10.91
CA LEU A 376 0.09 -17.87 -12.31
C LEU A 376 -0.75 -18.89 -13.08
N SER A 377 -1.33 -19.88 -12.40
CA SER A 377 -2.16 -20.92 -13.04
C SER A 377 -3.54 -20.44 -13.45
N LYS A 378 -4.05 -19.36 -12.82
CA LYS A 378 -5.44 -18.90 -12.95
C LYS A 378 -5.60 -17.61 -13.74
N GLY A 379 -4.52 -16.88 -14.02
CA GLY A 379 -4.58 -15.60 -14.70
C GLY A 379 -4.79 -15.73 -16.22
N GLU A 380 -6.03 -15.65 -16.69
CA GLU A 380 -6.31 -15.29 -18.10
C GLU A 380 -5.85 -13.83 -18.32
N GLY A 381 -4.67 -13.64 -18.91
CA GLY A 381 -4.13 -12.32 -19.26
C GLY A 381 -3.02 -11.79 -18.36
N PHE A 382 -2.54 -12.55 -17.37
CA PHE A 382 -1.27 -12.22 -16.70
C PHE A 382 -0.12 -12.90 -17.46
N ASP A 383 0.75 -12.09 -18.06
CA ASP A 383 1.92 -12.62 -18.76
C ASP A 383 2.99 -13.05 -17.75
N VAL A 384 2.89 -14.32 -17.35
CA VAL A 384 3.88 -14.99 -16.47
C VAL A 384 5.30 -14.81 -17.01
N ALA A 385 5.49 -14.86 -18.33
CA ALA A 385 6.79 -14.68 -18.94
C ALA A 385 7.29 -13.24 -18.73
N SER A 386 6.43 -12.23 -18.89
CA SER A 386 6.77 -10.84 -18.60
C SER A 386 7.13 -10.65 -17.12
N MET A 387 6.38 -11.23 -16.18
CA MET A 387 6.69 -11.13 -14.76
C MET A 387 8.06 -11.75 -14.44
N LEU A 388 8.31 -12.98 -14.91
CA LEU A 388 9.59 -13.66 -14.70
C LEU A 388 10.75 -12.90 -15.37
N LYS A 389 10.53 -12.30 -16.54
CA LYS A 389 11.51 -11.41 -17.19
C LYS A 389 11.78 -10.15 -16.36
N SER A 390 10.76 -9.54 -15.75
CA SER A 390 10.94 -8.39 -14.86
C SER A 390 11.74 -8.78 -13.62
N VAL A 391 11.39 -9.88 -12.95
CA VAL A 391 12.16 -10.38 -11.79
C VAL A 391 13.61 -10.67 -12.20
N ALA A 392 13.82 -11.36 -13.33
CA ALA A 392 15.15 -11.64 -13.86
C ALA A 392 15.94 -10.36 -14.16
N LYS A 393 15.30 -9.34 -14.75
CA LYS A 393 15.92 -8.04 -15.03
C LYS A 393 16.38 -7.35 -13.73
N VAL A 394 15.55 -7.32 -12.69
CA VAL A 394 15.89 -6.69 -11.41
C VAL A 394 17.05 -7.46 -10.74
N LEU A 395 17.01 -8.80 -10.73
CA LEU A 395 18.09 -9.64 -10.22
C LEU A 395 19.42 -9.47 -10.99
N LEU A 396 19.37 -9.35 -12.32
CA LEU A 396 20.56 -9.04 -13.13
C LEU A 396 21.18 -7.69 -12.74
N GLY A 397 20.36 -6.70 -12.40
CA GLY A 397 20.88 -5.44 -11.88
C GLY A 397 21.54 -5.56 -10.51
N LEU A 398 21.16 -6.54 -9.68
CA LEU A 398 21.86 -6.84 -8.41
C LEU A 398 23.22 -7.52 -8.62
N LEU A 399 23.44 -8.21 -9.76
CA LEU A 399 24.74 -8.82 -10.09
C LEU A 399 25.80 -7.78 -10.49
N SER A 400 25.39 -6.57 -10.85
CA SER A 400 26.28 -5.45 -11.17
C SER A 400 25.69 -4.15 -10.59
N PRO A 401 25.62 -4.05 -9.25
CA PRO A 401 24.80 -3.04 -8.60
C PRO A 401 25.46 -1.66 -8.75
N THR A 402 24.71 -0.71 -9.29
CA THR A 402 25.07 0.72 -9.20
C THR A 402 24.78 1.24 -7.80
N PRO A 403 25.37 2.36 -7.35
CA PRO A 403 25.07 2.94 -6.03
C PRO A 403 23.56 3.13 -5.79
N ARG A 404 22.82 3.57 -6.82
CA ARG A 404 21.37 3.74 -6.76
C ARG A 404 20.61 2.43 -6.57
N VAL A 405 21.07 1.34 -7.20
CA VAL A 405 20.50 -0.01 -7.03
C VAL A 405 20.72 -0.48 -5.60
N VAL A 406 21.92 -0.27 -5.05
CA VAL A 406 22.24 -0.58 -3.66
C VAL A 406 21.33 0.22 -2.72
N GLU A 407 21.23 1.54 -2.87
CA GLU A 407 20.35 2.39 -2.04
C GLU A 407 18.86 2.00 -2.13
N SER A 408 18.41 1.54 -3.30
CA SER A 408 17.02 1.12 -3.50
C SER A 408 16.73 -0.27 -2.92
N PHE A 409 17.74 -1.13 -2.85
CA PHE A 409 17.59 -2.51 -2.41
C PHE A 409 17.99 -2.71 -0.95
N THR A 410 19.13 -2.17 -0.49
CA THR A 410 19.72 -2.39 0.84
C THR A 410 19.43 -1.27 1.83
N PHE A 411 19.58 -1.56 3.12
CA PHE A 411 19.63 -0.61 4.25
C PHE A 411 21.00 -0.65 4.90
N ASP A 412 21.35 0.42 5.63
CA ASP A 412 22.66 0.59 6.27
C ASP A 412 23.06 -0.55 7.22
N ASN A 413 22.07 -1.27 7.78
CA ASN A 413 22.29 -2.36 8.74
C ASN A 413 22.27 -3.75 8.10
N ASP A 414 22.17 -3.84 6.77
CA ASP A 414 22.16 -5.14 6.10
C ASP A 414 23.54 -5.80 6.13
N PRO A 415 23.58 -7.14 6.19
CA PRO A 415 24.83 -7.85 6.11
C PRO A 415 25.41 -7.72 4.71
N SER A 416 26.75 -7.71 4.61
CA SER A 416 27.47 -7.52 3.34
C SER A 416 27.23 -8.64 2.34
N ASP A 417 26.77 -9.81 2.79
CA ASP A 417 26.42 -10.98 1.97
C ASP A 417 24.93 -11.05 1.59
N LEU A 418 24.13 -10.02 1.91
CA LEU A 418 22.69 -10.01 1.59
C LEU A 418 22.41 -10.21 0.10
N ILE A 419 23.15 -9.53 -0.79
CA ILE A 419 22.91 -9.64 -2.25
C ILE A 419 23.18 -11.07 -2.75
N PRO A 420 24.33 -11.70 -2.46
CA PRO A 420 24.56 -13.11 -2.77
C PRO A 420 23.47 -14.05 -2.23
N ASP A 421 23.01 -13.83 -1.00
CA ASP A 421 21.98 -14.65 -0.36
C ASP A 421 20.61 -14.52 -1.05
N VAL A 422 20.23 -13.29 -1.41
CA VAL A 422 19.03 -12.99 -2.21
C VAL A 422 19.07 -13.74 -3.54
N LEU A 423 20.18 -13.64 -4.27
CA LEU A 423 20.34 -14.29 -5.57
C LEU A 423 20.22 -15.82 -5.44
N ALA A 424 20.89 -16.42 -4.46
CA ALA A 424 20.82 -17.85 -4.18
C ALA A 424 19.38 -18.28 -3.82
N THR A 425 18.69 -17.51 -3.00
CA THR A 425 17.30 -17.76 -2.60
C THR A 425 16.35 -17.73 -3.78
N PHE A 426 16.48 -16.74 -4.68
CA PHE A 426 15.65 -16.69 -5.88
C PHE A 426 15.96 -17.83 -6.86
N ILE A 427 17.22 -18.24 -7.03
CA ILE A 427 17.58 -19.40 -7.85
C ILE A 427 16.87 -20.66 -7.32
N ASN A 428 16.92 -20.91 -6.01
CA ASN A 428 16.24 -22.04 -5.38
C ASN A 428 14.73 -21.96 -5.58
N PHE A 429 14.16 -20.77 -5.39
CA PHE A 429 12.74 -20.51 -5.61
C PHE A 429 12.31 -20.85 -7.06
N PHE A 430 13.04 -20.38 -8.05
CA PHE A 430 12.74 -20.67 -9.46
C PHE A 430 12.88 -22.16 -9.77
N ALA A 431 13.91 -22.81 -9.26
CA ALA A 431 14.09 -24.23 -9.49
C ALA A 431 12.96 -25.06 -8.85
N SER A 432 12.46 -24.65 -7.68
CA SER A 432 11.26 -25.22 -7.06
C SER A 432 10.00 -25.02 -7.94
N LEU A 433 9.83 -23.84 -8.54
CA LEU A 433 8.75 -23.60 -9.50
C LEU A 433 8.88 -24.48 -10.75
N ALA A 434 10.09 -24.63 -11.30
CA ALA A 434 10.35 -25.47 -12.47
C ALA A 434 9.96 -26.94 -12.23
N ARG A 435 10.24 -27.48 -11.02
CA ARG A 435 9.85 -28.87 -10.67
C ARG A 435 8.34 -29.09 -10.65
N ARG A 436 7.55 -28.05 -10.37
CA ARG A 436 6.09 -28.14 -10.25
C ARG A 436 5.37 -28.26 -11.60
N SER A 437 5.95 -27.74 -12.69
CA SER A 437 5.32 -27.80 -14.01
C SER A 437 6.31 -27.60 -15.15
N GLU A 438 6.19 -28.42 -16.20
CA GLU A 438 6.93 -28.26 -17.45
C GLU A 438 6.74 -26.87 -18.08
N LYS A 439 5.56 -26.26 -17.90
CA LYS A 439 5.29 -24.88 -18.34
C LYS A 439 6.24 -23.88 -17.68
N TYR A 440 6.40 -23.94 -16.35
CA TYR A 440 7.32 -23.03 -15.65
C TYR A 440 8.77 -23.35 -15.98
N HIS A 441 9.10 -24.62 -16.13
CA HIS A 441 10.40 -25.05 -16.57
C HIS A 441 10.80 -24.37 -17.89
N LYS A 442 9.95 -24.47 -18.92
CA LYS A 442 10.15 -23.79 -20.20
C LYS A 442 10.27 -22.27 -20.05
N LEU A 443 9.37 -21.65 -19.30
CA LEU A 443 9.42 -20.20 -19.08
C LEU A 443 10.73 -19.74 -18.42
N ILE A 444 11.22 -20.47 -17.42
CA ILE A 444 12.47 -20.16 -16.72
C ILE A 444 13.67 -20.25 -17.67
N THR A 445 13.67 -21.21 -18.61
CA THR A 445 14.73 -21.32 -19.63
C THR A 445 14.72 -20.13 -20.60
N GLU A 446 13.54 -19.55 -20.87
CA GLU A 446 13.34 -18.47 -21.84
C GLU A 446 13.50 -17.06 -21.24
N THR A 447 13.41 -16.90 -19.91
CA THR A 447 13.40 -15.57 -19.24
C THR A 447 14.78 -15.08 -18.79
N GLY A 448 15.84 -15.86 -19.03
CA GLY A 448 17.21 -15.50 -18.64
C GLY A 448 17.58 -15.84 -17.19
N ILE A 449 16.71 -16.53 -16.45
CA ILE A 449 16.98 -16.96 -15.06
C ILE A 449 18.20 -17.89 -14.97
N ILE A 450 18.40 -18.77 -15.97
CA ILE A 450 19.58 -19.64 -16.04
C ILE A 450 20.88 -18.82 -16.11
N ARG A 451 20.87 -17.70 -16.82
CA ARG A 451 22.02 -16.80 -16.92
C ARG A 451 22.35 -16.19 -15.55
N ILE A 452 21.33 -15.75 -14.79
CA ILE A 452 21.50 -15.25 -13.43
C ILE A 452 22.12 -16.32 -12.53
N GLY A 453 21.65 -17.56 -12.64
CA GLY A 453 22.22 -18.70 -11.91
C GLY A 453 23.72 -18.88 -12.18
N ARG A 454 24.12 -18.78 -13.44
CA ARG A 454 25.54 -18.88 -13.84
C ARG A 454 26.38 -17.72 -13.32
N GLU A 455 25.91 -16.48 -13.47
CA GLU A 455 26.65 -15.30 -13.02
C GLU A 455 26.76 -15.26 -11.49
N THR A 456 25.70 -15.66 -10.77
CA THR A 456 25.70 -15.78 -9.30
C THR A 456 26.73 -16.80 -8.83
N LEU A 457 26.83 -17.97 -9.48
CA LEU A 457 27.87 -18.96 -9.19
C LEU A 457 29.27 -18.36 -9.32
N THR A 458 29.53 -17.65 -10.42
CA THR A 458 30.84 -17.05 -10.67
C THR A 458 31.21 -16.06 -9.56
N ILE A 459 30.26 -15.25 -9.10
CA ILE A 459 30.49 -14.32 -7.98
C ILE A 459 30.80 -15.09 -6.69
N LEU A 460 30.01 -16.13 -6.37
CA LEU A 460 30.21 -16.95 -5.17
C LEU A 460 31.55 -17.72 -5.19
N GLU A 461 31.97 -18.20 -6.36
CA GLU A 461 33.26 -18.87 -6.55
C GLU A 461 34.42 -17.90 -6.36
N ASN A 462 34.32 -16.68 -6.90
CA ASN A 462 35.34 -15.65 -6.73
C ASN A 462 35.43 -15.17 -5.27
N ALA A 463 34.29 -15.00 -4.58
CA ALA A 463 34.26 -14.57 -3.18
C ALA A 463 34.90 -15.61 -2.23
N LYS A 464 34.73 -16.91 -2.50
CA LYS A 464 35.33 -18.00 -1.73
C LYS A 464 36.86 -18.08 -1.84
N LEU A 465 37.47 -17.44 -2.84
CA LEU A 465 38.92 -17.46 -3.02
C LEU A 465 39.64 -16.47 -2.10
N GLU A 466 38.93 -15.54 -1.45
CA GLU A 466 39.58 -14.42 -0.78
C GLU A 466 39.62 -14.49 0.76
N ASN A 467 38.65 -15.07 1.49
CA ASN A 467 38.73 -15.26 2.97
C ASN A 467 37.69 -16.29 3.50
N GLU A 468 38.03 -16.98 4.60
CA GLU A 468 37.27 -17.89 5.51
C GLU A 468 35.99 -18.62 5.03
N GLU A 469 35.85 -19.90 5.42
CA GLU A 469 34.72 -20.78 5.06
C GLU A 469 33.34 -20.14 5.30
N PRO A 470 32.54 -19.87 4.23
CA PRO A 470 31.21 -19.32 4.39
C PRO A 470 30.29 -20.34 5.06
N THR A 471 29.88 -20.06 6.29
CA THR A 471 29.12 -20.98 7.15
C THR A 471 27.65 -21.15 6.73
N ALA A 472 27.16 -20.38 5.75
CA ALA A 472 25.73 -20.30 5.41
C ALA A 472 25.24 -21.22 4.27
N ILE A 473 26.13 -21.93 3.54
CA ILE A 473 25.73 -22.77 2.39
C ILE A 473 25.71 -24.26 2.75
N ALA A 474 25.22 -24.61 3.95
CA ALA A 474 25.14 -26.00 4.42
C ALA A 474 23.67 -26.44 4.55
N GLY A 475 23.20 -27.34 3.67
CA GLY A 475 21.94 -28.08 3.87
C GLY A 475 21.19 -28.43 2.59
N LEU A 476 20.88 -29.74 2.44
CA LEU A 476 19.76 -30.43 1.74
C LEU A 476 19.97 -31.17 0.38
N MET A 477 20.66 -32.33 0.36
CA MET A 477 20.78 -33.26 -0.79
C MET A 477 19.48 -34.03 -1.13
N CYS A 478 18.99 -33.97 -2.39
CA CYS A 478 18.23 -35.03 -3.10
C CYS A 478 18.18 -34.73 -4.63
N TYR A 479 18.65 -35.62 -5.51
CA TYR A 479 18.52 -35.49 -6.98
C TYR A 479 17.24 -36.16 -7.50
N SER A 480 16.62 -35.64 -8.57
CA SER A 480 15.61 -36.38 -9.35
C SER A 480 16.14 -36.77 -10.73
N ARG A 481 15.79 -37.97 -11.21
CA ARG A 481 16.16 -38.48 -12.55
C ARG A 481 15.76 -37.53 -13.70
N LYS A 482 14.71 -36.72 -13.49
CA LYS A 482 14.20 -35.74 -14.46
C LYS A 482 15.18 -34.59 -14.71
N ASP A 483 16.01 -34.22 -13.73
CA ASP A 483 16.97 -33.12 -13.86
C ASP A 483 18.14 -33.49 -14.80
N LEU A 484 18.49 -34.78 -14.87
CA LEU A 484 19.48 -35.32 -15.82
C LEU A 484 18.89 -35.46 -17.23
N GLU A 485 17.63 -35.90 -17.35
CA GLU A 485 16.93 -36.01 -18.63
C GLU A 485 16.72 -34.63 -19.31
N LEU A 486 16.45 -33.60 -18.50
CA LEU A 486 16.36 -32.20 -18.92
C LEU A 486 17.65 -31.70 -19.60
N TYR A 487 18.80 -32.00 -18.99
CA TYR A 487 20.09 -31.57 -19.52
C TYR A 487 20.40 -32.23 -20.87
N SER A 488 20.20 -33.55 -20.97
CA SER A 488 20.43 -34.31 -22.20
C SER A 488 19.55 -33.83 -23.36
N SER A 489 18.30 -33.45 -23.06
CA SER A 489 17.35 -32.98 -24.09
C SER A 489 17.66 -31.57 -24.60
N THR A 490 18.03 -30.63 -23.72
CA THR A 490 18.22 -29.22 -24.07
C THR A 490 19.49 -28.99 -24.90
N TYR A 491 20.56 -29.75 -24.63
CA TYR A 491 21.87 -29.50 -25.22
C TYR A 491 22.29 -30.54 -26.28
N LYS A 492 21.42 -31.52 -26.60
CA LYS A 492 21.70 -32.60 -27.57
C LYS A 492 23.08 -33.24 -27.38
N THR A 493 23.49 -33.45 -26.13
CA THR A 493 24.83 -33.90 -25.80
C THR A 493 24.93 -35.43 -25.91
N THR A 494 25.87 -35.90 -26.72
CA THR A 494 26.32 -37.30 -26.71
C THR A 494 27.11 -37.57 -25.43
N ALA A 495 26.88 -38.72 -24.80
CA ALA A 495 27.33 -39.06 -23.43
C ALA A 495 28.86 -39.04 -23.15
N ASP A 496 29.70 -38.71 -24.13
CA ASP A 496 31.15 -38.98 -24.09
C ASP A 496 32.06 -37.75 -23.83
N GLN A 497 31.53 -36.57 -23.46
CA GLN A 497 32.38 -35.41 -23.10
C GLN A 497 32.42 -35.16 -21.58
N PRO A 498 33.60 -34.93 -20.98
CA PRO A 498 33.72 -34.57 -19.56
C PRO A 498 33.23 -33.13 -19.35
N TYR A 499 32.19 -32.98 -18.53
CA TYR A 499 31.63 -31.67 -18.15
C TYR A 499 32.01 -31.32 -16.71
N GLN A 500 32.19 -30.02 -16.44
CA GLN A 500 32.30 -29.50 -15.08
C GLN A 500 30.89 -29.23 -14.56
N VAL A 501 30.45 -30.02 -13.57
CA VAL A 501 29.14 -29.84 -12.91
C VAL A 501 29.29 -28.73 -11.88
N HIS A 502 28.81 -27.52 -12.16
CA HIS A 502 28.63 -26.50 -11.14
C HIS A 502 27.23 -26.70 -10.53
N VAL A 503 27.21 -27.20 -9.29
CA VAL A 503 25.98 -27.38 -8.52
C VAL A 503 25.74 -26.09 -7.73
N VAL A 504 24.86 -25.23 -8.25
CA VAL A 504 24.27 -24.15 -7.43
C VAL A 504 23.20 -24.83 -6.60
N ARG A 505 23.57 -25.28 -5.39
CA ARG A 505 22.70 -25.87 -4.36
C ARG A 505 21.43 -26.59 -4.90
N TRP A 506 21.54 -27.92 -5.00
CA TRP A 506 20.48 -28.94 -5.16
C TRP A 506 19.62 -28.95 -6.42
N ASP A 507 19.40 -27.81 -7.07
CA ASP A 507 18.21 -27.65 -7.90
C ASP A 507 18.47 -27.01 -9.27
N LEU A 508 19.66 -26.42 -9.48
CA LEU A 508 20.12 -25.89 -10.76
C LEU A 508 21.52 -26.47 -11.08
N ILE A 509 21.56 -27.36 -12.07
CA ILE A 509 22.82 -27.88 -12.61
C ILE A 509 23.28 -26.94 -13.72
N VAL A 510 24.35 -26.18 -13.45
CA VAL A 510 25.05 -25.42 -14.50
C VAL A 510 26.26 -26.24 -14.93
N LEU A 511 26.18 -26.83 -16.12
CA LEU A 511 27.30 -27.60 -16.69
C LEU A 511 28.11 -26.67 -17.61
N GLU A 512 29.35 -26.39 -17.21
CA GLU A 512 30.30 -25.64 -18.01
C GLU A 512 31.25 -26.63 -18.74
N LYS A 513 31.63 -26.31 -19.99
CA LYS A 513 32.65 -27.10 -20.69
C LYS A 513 33.94 -27.04 -19.88
N TRP A 514 34.48 -28.20 -19.52
CA TRP A 514 35.67 -28.28 -18.66
C TRP A 514 36.86 -27.62 -19.37
N ALA A 515 37.38 -26.55 -18.79
CA ALA A 515 38.65 -25.96 -19.18
C ALA A 515 39.77 -26.64 -18.38
N PRO A 516 40.79 -27.23 -19.03
CA PRO A 516 41.88 -27.89 -18.32
C PRO A 516 42.59 -26.90 -17.38
N GLY A 517 42.57 -27.19 -16.07
CA GLY A 517 43.25 -26.40 -15.04
C GLY A 517 42.39 -25.96 -13.83
N ARG A 518 41.06 -26.11 -13.87
CA ARG A 518 40.18 -25.80 -12.71
C ARG A 518 39.99 -27.02 -11.80
N LYS A 519 40.24 -26.85 -10.49
CA LYS A 519 39.96 -27.86 -9.46
C LYS A 519 38.54 -27.69 -8.93
N LEU A 520 37.78 -28.77 -8.87
CA LEU A 520 36.45 -28.83 -8.26
C LEU A 520 36.60 -29.24 -6.79
N LEU A 521 36.01 -28.48 -5.86
CA LEU A 521 35.94 -28.86 -4.45
C LEU A 521 34.58 -29.54 -4.19
N LEU A 522 34.59 -30.84 -3.91
CA LEU A 522 33.40 -31.61 -3.53
C LEU A 522 33.52 -31.95 -2.04
N CYS A 523 32.66 -31.38 -1.20
CA CYS A 523 32.54 -31.77 0.21
C CYS A 523 31.30 -32.67 0.41
N PRO A 524 31.45 -33.94 0.81
CA PRO A 524 30.32 -34.79 1.20
C PRO A 524 29.96 -34.55 2.69
N PRO A 525 28.68 -34.63 3.10
CA PRO A 525 28.33 -34.57 4.52
C PRO A 525 28.40 -35.98 5.14
N GLY A 526 29.23 -36.13 6.19
CA GLY A 526 29.24 -37.32 7.04
C GLY A 526 30.56 -37.65 7.73
N ARG A 527 31.09 -36.73 8.56
CA ARG A 527 32.01 -36.90 9.71
C ARG A 527 33.03 -35.75 9.76
N TRP A 528 32.70 -34.71 10.53
CA TRP A 528 33.72 -33.90 11.18
C TRP A 528 33.80 -34.33 12.64
N ALA A 529 34.47 -35.46 12.84
CA ALA A 529 35.21 -35.73 14.06
C ALA A 529 36.67 -35.90 13.63
N LYS A 530 37.46 -34.83 13.78
CA LYS A 530 38.93 -34.79 13.70
C LYS A 530 39.57 -35.47 12.46
N GLY A 531 39.62 -34.77 11.34
CA GLY A 531 40.48 -35.12 10.19
C GLY A 531 40.20 -34.19 9.01
N GLY A 532 41.24 -33.54 8.48
CA GLY A 532 41.13 -32.51 7.43
C GLY A 532 40.65 -33.01 6.05
N PRO A 533 40.56 -32.11 5.05
CA PRO A 533 40.00 -32.42 3.73
C PRO A 533 40.85 -33.43 2.93
N VAL A 534 40.18 -34.28 2.14
CA VAL A 534 40.80 -35.24 1.22
C VAL A 534 40.61 -34.77 -0.22
N TYR A 535 41.69 -34.76 -1.01
CA TYR A 535 41.67 -34.43 -2.44
C TYR A 535 41.46 -35.70 -3.27
N GLY A 536 40.53 -35.69 -4.22
CA GLY A 536 40.30 -36.81 -5.15
C GLY A 536 40.13 -36.34 -6.60
N THR A 537 40.78 -37.05 -7.52
CA THR A 537 40.62 -36.92 -8.98
C THR A 537 39.64 -37.99 -9.44
N ILE A 538 38.54 -37.63 -10.10
CA ILE A 538 37.65 -38.60 -10.76
C ILE A 538 38.23 -38.87 -12.15
N SER A 539 38.78 -40.06 -12.37
CA SER A 539 39.09 -40.57 -13.70
C SER A 539 37.95 -41.46 -14.20
N ASN A 540 37.67 -41.37 -15.51
CA ASN A 540 36.67 -42.19 -16.18
C ASN A 540 37.03 -43.68 -16.10
N HIS A 541 36.42 -44.40 -15.15
CA HIS A 541 36.30 -45.85 -15.22
C HIS A 541 34.84 -46.26 -15.06
N ARG A 542 34.33 -46.90 -16.12
CA ARG A 542 33.14 -47.75 -16.12
C ARG A 542 33.23 -48.69 -14.91
N GLN A 543 32.37 -48.50 -13.92
CA GLN A 543 32.00 -49.57 -12.99
C GLN A 543 30.74 -50.22 -13.52
N GLU A 544 30.89 -51.43 -14.05
CA GLU A 544 29.80 -52.35 -14.28
C GLU A 544 29.19 -52.74 -12.94
N PHE A 545 27.93 -52.39 -12.72
CA PHE A 545 27.13 -52.98 -11.65
C PHE A 545 26.75 -54.41 -12.08
N GLN A 546 27.39 -55.41 -11.48
CA GLN A 546 26.84 -56.77 -11.47
C GLN A 546 25.67 -56.81 -10.47
N LEU A 547 24.48 -57.13 -11.00
CA LEU A 547 23.31 -57.50 -10.22
C LEU A 547 23.54 -58.89 -9.62
N GLY A 548 23.58 -58.98 -8.29
CA GLY A 548 23.42 -60.23 -7.55
C GLY A 548 21.94 -60.53 -7.31
N HIS A 549 21.58 -61.80 -7.48
CA HIS A 549 20.23 -62.37 -7.37
C HIS A 549 19.44 -62.02 -6.12
#